data_AF-A0A840PC95-F1
#
_entry.id   AF-A0A840PC95-F1
#
_cell.length_a   1.000
_cell.length_b   1.000
_cell.length_c   1.000
_cell.angle_alpha   90.00
_cell.angle_beta   90.00
_cell.angle_gamma   90.00
#
_symmetry.space_group_name_H-M   'P 1'
#
loop_
_entity.id
_entity.type
_entity.pdbx_description
1 polymer ?
#
loop_
_entity_poly.entity_id
_entity_poly.type
_entity_poly.pdbx_seq_one_letter_code
_entity_poly.pdbx_strand_id
1 'polypeptide(L)'
;MSDEVLYILLAAGAILVLAAVVMVRARAGAAPLERPPVGADLTERVRWLCERGRQIHAIKLVREEIPGIGLKEAKDAVDAIAAGRPSPLPPRIGRPVLRPAATGDLAERVRALKAAGRTEQAVFLVRGETGMNEGEASAFVAAVEADAP
;
A
#
# COMPACT_ATOMS: atom_id res chain seq x y z
N MET A 1 -35.44 51.65 11.90
CA MET A 1 -35.04 51.43 10.48
C MET A 1 -33.55 51.11 10.36
N SER A 2 -32.66 51.73 11.14
CA SER A 2 -31.21 51.48 11.10
C SER A 2 -30.77 50.10 11.62
N ASP A 3 -31.50 49.52 12.59
CA ASP A 3 -31.16 48.24 13.23
C ASP A 3 -31.37 47.04 12.30
N GLU A 4 -32.46 47.04 11.54
CA GLU A 4 -32.77 45.97 10.57
C GLU A 4 -31.79 45.97 9.39
N VAL A 5 -31.39 47.15 8.92
CA VAL A 5 -30.38 47.29 7.87
C VAL A 5 -29.01 46.82 8.36
N LEU A 6 -28.66 47.09 9.62
CA LEU A 6 -27.42 46.63 10.23
C LEU A 6 -27.42 45.09 10.39
N TYR A 7 -28.54 44.50 10.80
CA TYR A 7 -28.68 43.04 10.91
C TYR A 7 -28.57 42.35 9.55
N ILE A 8 -29.20 42.90 8.50
CA ILE A 8 -29.12 42.36 7.14
C ILE A 8 -27.69 42.43 6.60
N LEU A 9 -26.95 43.52 6.85
CA LEU A 9 -25.56 43.64 6.42
C LEU A 9 -24.63 42.67 7.16
N LEU A 10 -24.82 42.47 8.46
CA LEU A 10 -24.05 41.49 9.24
C LEU A 10 -24.37 40.05 8.81
N ALA A 11 -25.64 39.73 8.58
CA ALA A 11 -26.06 38.42 8.09
C ALA A 11 -25.52 38.13 6.68
N ALA A 12 -25.57 39.11 5.77
CA ALA A 12 -25.01 38.98 4.43
C ALA A 12 -23.49 38.76 4.45
N GLY A 13 -22.77 39.50 5.31
CA GLY A 13 -21.34 39.30 5.52
C GLY A 13 -21.01 37.92 6.08
N ALA A 14 -21.75 37.47 7.10
CA ALA A 14 -21.58 36.14 7.68
C ALA A 14 -21.87 35.01 6.68
N ILE A 15 -22.92 35.15 5.85
CA ILE A 15 -23.26 34.20 4.78
C ILE A 15 -22.16 34.19 3.73
N LEU A 16 -21.60 35.34 3.35
CA LEU A 16 -20.56 35.45 2.33
C LEU A 16 -19.23 34.85 2.84
N VAL A 17 -18.89 35.07 4.11
CA VAL A 17 -17.74 34.43 4.77
C VAL A 17 -17.96 32.92 4.90
N LEU A 18 -19.14 32.48 5.32
CA LEU A 18 -19.49 31.07 5.42
C LEU A 18 -19.42 30.38 4.04
N ALA A 19 -19.97 31.02 3.01
CA ALA A 19 -19.93 30.53 1.63
C ALA A 19 -18.50 30.48 1.09
N ALA A 20 -17.66 31.49 1.39
CA ALA A 20 -16.25 31.49 1.02
C ALA A 20 -15.48 30.36 1.72
N VAL A 21 -15.71 30.13 3.01
CA VAL A 21 -15.10 29.02 3.76
C VAL A 21 -15.54 27.66 3.21
N VAL A 22 -16.83 27.50 2.91
CA VAL A 22 -17.38 26.28 2.30
C VAL A 22 -16.81 26.07 0.89
N MET A 23 -16.69 27.12 0.09
CA MET A 23 -16.15 27.06 -1.27
C MET A 23 -14.66 26.74 -1.29
N VAL A 24 -13.87 27.30 -0.36
CA VAL A 24 -12.45 26.94 -0.17
C VAL A 24 -12.30 25.49 0.31
N ARG A 25 -13.19 25.02 1.20
CA ARG A 25 -13.23 23.60 1.63
C ARG A 25 -13.67 22.66 0.51
N ALA A 26 -14.58 23.09 -0.37
CA ALA A 26 -15.10 22.30 -1.48
C ALA A 26 -14.10 22.20 -2.65
N ARG A 27 -13.28 23.23 -2.88
CA ARG A 27 -12.25 23.24 -3.94
C ARG A 27 -11.06 22.32 -3.66
N ALA A 28 -10.91 21.82 -2.44
CA ALA A 28 -9.98 20.74 -2.11
C ALA A 28 -10.52 19.33 -2.46
N GLY A 29 -11.75 19.24 -2.97
CA GLY A 29 -12.50 17.99 -3.12
C GLY A 29 -12.55 17.37 -4.51
N ALA A 30 -11.89 17.93 -5.54
CA ALA A 30 -11.98 17.37 -6.88
C ALA A 30 -10.68 17.52 -7.66
N ALA A 31 -9.86 16.47 -7.66
CA ALA A 31 -8.87 16.26 -8.71
C ALA A 31 -8.87 14.77 -9.12
N PRO A 32 -8.79 14.50 -10.44
CA PRO A 32 -8.99 13.19 -11.05
C PRO A 32 -8.01 12.14 -10.53
N LEU A 33 -8.48 10.90 -10.59
CA LEU A 33 -7.83 9.66 -10.19
C LEU A 33 -6.41 9.53 -10.77
N GLU A 34 -5.41 10.21 -10.19
CA GLU A 34 -4.04 9.73 -10.24
C GLU A 34 -4.09 8.37 -9.56
N ARG A 35 -4.13 7.32 -10.37
CA ARG A 35 -4.29 5.96 -9.89
C ARG A 35 -3.13 5.69 -8.93
N PRO A 36 -3.40 5.29 -7.68
CA PRO A 36 -2.32 4.82 -6.81
C PRO A 36 -1.55 3.70 -7.55
N PRO A 37 -0.24 3.54 -7.29
CA PRO A 37 0.56 2.50 -7.91
C PRO A 37 -0.19 1.16 -7.88
N VAL A 38 -0.50 0.62 -9.06
CA VAL A 38 -1.30 -0.59 -9.21
C VAL A 38 -0.45 -1.75 -8.67
N GLY A 39 -0.78 -2.23 -7.47
CA GLY A 39 -0.03 -3.31 -6.80
C GLY A 39 0.48 -2.98 -5.41
N ALA A 40 0.53 -1.70 -5.04
CA ALA A 40 1.05 -1.25 -3.75
C ALA A 40 0.15 -1.64 -2.56
N ASP A 41 0.79 -2.00 -1.44
CA ASP A 41 0.10 -2.27 -0.17
C ASP A 41 -0.73 -1.04 0.26
N LEU A 42 -1.79 -1.25 1.05
CA LEU A 42 -2.63 -0.14 1.56
C LEU A 42 -1.78 0.96 2.22
N THR A 43 -0.74 0.57 2.95
CA THR A 43 0.18 1.48 3.64
C THR A 43 0.93 2.39 2.67
N GLU A 44 1.39 1.85 1.55
CA GLU A 44 2.14 2.58 0.53
C GLU A 44 1.23 3.54 -0.24
N ARG A 45 -0.01 3.12 -0.53
CA ARG A 45 -1.02 3.98 -1.15
C ARG A 45 -1.40 5.16 -0.24
N VAL A 46 -1.53 4.91 1.07
CA VAL A 46 -1.75 5.97 2.08
C VAL A 46 -0.56 6.92 2.16
N ARG A 47 0.67 6.41 2.22
CA ARG A 47 1.90 7.21 2.22
C ARG A 47 1.97 8.12 0.99
N TRP A 48 1.74 7.56 -0.19
CA TRP A 48 1.75 8.29 -1.46
C TRP A 48 0.71 9.42 -1.52
N LEU A 49 -0.45 9.25 -0.88
CA LEU A 49 -1.47 10.28 -0.74
C LEU A 49 -1.04 11.36 0.27
N CYS A 50 -0.39 10.98 1.37
CA CYS A 50 0.13 11.91 2.37
C CYS A 50 1.25 12.79 1.80
N GLU A 51 2.18 12.22 1.05
CA GLU A 51 3.28 12.95 0.38
C GLU A 51 2.77 14.03 -0.58
N ARG A 52 1.58 13.85 -1.16
CA ARG A 52 0.91 14.81 -2.05
C ARG A 52 -0.03 15.77 -1.32
N GLY A 53 -0.02 15.80 0.01
CA GLY A 53 -0.90 16.64 0.82
C GLY A 53 -2.38 16.23 0.78
N ARG A 54 -2.71 15.03 0.30
CA ARG A 54 -4.09 14.56 0.12
C ARG A 54 -4.59 13.72 1.30
N GLN A 55 -4.51 14.25 2.52
CA GLN A 55 -4.87 13.52 3.75
C GLN A 55 -6.32 13.03 3.77
N ILE A 56 -7.28 13.83 3.27
CA ILE A 56 -8.70 13.43 3.22
C ILE A 56 -8.89 12.18 2.34
N HIS A 57 -8.17 12.09 1.22
CA HIS A 57 -8.23 10.92 0.34
C HIS A 57 -7.58 9.70 0.98
N ALA A 58 -6.50 9.89 1.74
CA ALA A 58 -5.86 8.82 2.51
C ALA A 58 -6.82 8.22 3.55
N ILE A 59 -7.54 9.08 4.29
CA ILE A 59 -8.53 8.65 5.29
C ILE A 59 -9.72 7.93 4.62
N LYS A 60 -10.19 8.44 3.48
CA LYS A 60 -11.25 7.77 2.69
C LYS A 60 -10.80 6.38 2.24
N LEU A 61 -9.58 6.25 1.71
CA LEU A 61 -9.02 4.98 1.28
C LEU A 61 -8.97 3.97 2.43
N VAL A 62 -8.50 4.38 3.61
CA VAL A 62 -8.47 3.49 4.79
C VAL A 62 -9.87 3.02 5.20
N ARG A 63 -10.89 3.90 5.11
CA ARG A 63 -12.28 3.54 5.44
C ARG A 63 -12.95 2.62 4.42
N GLU A 64 -12.63 2.79 3.14
CA GLU A 64 -13.09 1.88 2.09
C GLU A 64 -12.45 0.49 2.24
N GLU A 65 -11.21 0.47 2.71
CA GLU A 65 -10.41 -0.75 2.79
C GLU A 65 -10.58 -1.49 4.13
N ILE A 66 -11.01 -0.81 5.20
CA ILE A 66 -11.32 -1.43 6.49
C ILE A 66 -12.79 -1.18 6.82
N PRO A 67 -13.68 -2.14 6.54
CA PRO A 67 -15.09 -2.04 6.89
C PRO A 67 -15.26 -1.82 8.39
N GLY A 68 -16.04 -0.81 8.78
CA GLY A 68 -16.36 -0.53 10.17
C GLY A 68 -15.32 0.28 10.95
N ILE A 69 -14.21 0.71 10.33
CA ILE A 69 -13.27 1.61 11.00
C ILE A 69 -13.89 2.99 11.23
N GLY A 70 -13.75 3.51 12.44
CA GLY A 70 -14.19 4.84 12.83
C GLY A 70 -13.33 5.92 12.16
N LEU A 71 -13.88 7.12 12.01
CA LEU A 71 -13.17 8.24 11.37
C LEU A 71 -11.90 8.64 12.14
N LYS A 72 -11.95 8.55 13.48
CA LYS A 72 -10.81 8.82 14.36
C LYS A 72 -9.69 7.81 14.12
N GLU A 73 -10.02 6.51 14.12
CA GLU A 73 -9.06 5.43 13.91
C GLU A 73 -8.44 5.48 12.52
N ALA A 74 -9.24 5.80 11.50
CA ALA A 74 -8.75 5.99 10.14
C ALA A 74 -7.76 7.17 10.06
N LYS A 75 -8.04 8.27 10.75
CA LYS A 75 -7.10 9.41 10.84
C LYS A 75 -5.82 9.03 11.57
N ASP A 76 -5.93 8.40 12.74
CA ASP A 76 -4.77 8.01 13.55
C ASP A 76 -3.86 7.06 12.78
N ALA A 77 -4.43 6.15 11.99
CA ALA A 77 -3.67 5.28 11.09
C ALA A 77 -2.95 6.05 9.98
N VAL A 78 -3.61 7.01 9.33
CA VAL A 78 -3.01 7.86 8.29
C VAL A 78 -1.89 8.73 8.87
N ASP A 79 -2.09 9.30 10.05
CA ASP A 79 -1.10 10.11 10.76
C ASP A 79 0.12 9.27 11.18
N ALA A 80 -0.09 8.02 11.62
CA ALA A 80 1.00 7.08 11.92
C ALA A 80 1.85 6.77 10.67
N ILE A 81 1.20 6.52 9.53
CA ILE A 81 1.86 6.22 8.26
C ILE A 81 2.62 7.45 7.73
N ALA A 82 2.02 8.64 7.82
CA ALA A 82 2.65 9.90 7.44
C ALA A 82 3.89 10.20 8.31
N ALA A 83 3.83 9.87 9.60
CA ALA A 83 4.96 10.02 10.52
C ALA A 83 6.03 8.92 10.37
N GLY A 84 5.86 7.97 9.43
CA GLY A 84 6.79 6.85 9.24
C GLY A 84 6.79 5.83 10.39
N ARG A 85 5.79 5.87 11.26
CA ARG A 85 5.63 4.88 12.34
C ARG A 85 5.07 3.57 11.78
N PRO A 86 5.31 2.42 12.45
CA PRO A 86 4.67 1.16 12.10
C PRO A 86 3.15 1.36 12.03
N SER A 87 2.55 0.98 10.90
CA SER A 87 1.12 1.16 10.66
C SER A 87 0.31 0.33 11.67
N PRO A 88 -0.71 0.91 12.35
CA PRO A 88 -1.64 0.15 13.17
C PRO A 88 -2.67 -0.63 12.32
N LEU A 89 -2.64 -0.47 10.99
CA LEU A 89 -3.55 -1.19 10.10
C LEU A 89 -3.12 -2.65 9.99
N PRO A 90 -4.05 -3.61 10.05
CA PRO A 90 -3.73 -5.01 9.82
C PRO A 90 -3.11 -5.18 8.43
N PRO A 91 -2.02 -5.97 8.30
CA PRO A 91 -1.46 -6.27 6.99
C PRO A 91 -2.55 -6.94 6.16
N ARG A 92 -2.85 -6.33 5.00
CA ARG A 92 -3.79 -6.89 4.04
C ARG A 92 -3.14 -8.16 3.47
N ILE A 93 -3.61 -9.33 3.89
CA ILE A 93 -3.36 -10.60 3.19
C ILE A 93 -4.19 -10.57 1.91
N GLY A 94 -3.72 -9.80 0.92
CA GLY A 94 -4.53 -9.37 -0.21
C GLY A 94 -3.70 -8.88 -1.39
N ARG A 95 -2.53 -9.46 -1.56
CA ARG A 95 -1.74 -9.63 -2.79
C ARG A 95 -0.44 -10.28 -2.35
N PRO A 96 0.15 -11.19 -3.14
CA PRO A 96 1.55 -11.50 -2.93
C PRO A 96 2.27 -10.17 -3.13
N VAL A 97 2.71 -9.57 -2.02
CA VAL A 97 3.84 -8.66 -2.07
C VAL A 97 4.92 -9.54 -2.68
N LEU A 98 5.26 -9.33 -3.94
CA LEU A 98 6.54 -9.78 -4.44
C LEU A 98 7.58 -9.00 -3.63
N ARG A 99 7.85 -9.50 -2.42
CA ARG A 99 9.21 -9.45 -1.89
C ARG A 99 10.03 -10.16 -2.95
N PRO A 100 11.01 -9.52 -3.59
CA PRO A 100 11.84 -10.15 -4.63
C PRO A 100 12.76 -11.27 -4.10
N ALA A 101 12.34 -12.08 -3.12
CA ALA A 101 13.18 -13.12 -2.54
C ALA A 101 12.42 -14.36 -2.02
N ALA A 102 11.09 -14.41 -2.11
CA ALA A 102 10.32 -15.57 -1.65
C ALA A 102 9.48 -16.27 -2.73
N THR A 103 9.54 -15.77 -3.97
CA THR A 103 8.84 -16.33 -5.15
C THR A 103 9.77 -16.43 -6.36
N GLY A 104 11.05 -16.73 -6.11
CA GLY A 104 11.96 -17.07 -7.21
C GLY A 104 11.45 -18.32 -7.92
N ASP A 105 11.58 -18.36 -9.24
CA ASP A 105 11.35 -19.55 -10.06
C ASP A 105 12.10 -20.77 -9.45
N LEU A 106 11.65 -22.00 -9.71
CA LEU A 106 12.27 -23.20 -9.14
C LEU A 106 13.80 -23.20 -9.37
N ALA A 107 14.23 -22.75 -10.55
CA ALA A 107 15.64 -22.60 -10.90
C ALA A 107 16.40 -21.59 -10.00
N GLU A 108 15.76 -20.50 -9.61
CA GLU A 108 16.36 -19.48 -8.75
C GLU A 108 16.52 -19.98 -7.30
N ARG A 109 15.52 -20.70 -6.79
CA ARG A 109 15.63 -21.36 -5.48
C ARG A 109 16.71 -22.44 -5.49
N VAL A 110 16.83 -23.19 -6.58
CA VAL A 110 17.90 -24.19 -6.78
C VAL A 110 19.28 -23.53 -6.84
N ARG A 111 19.44 -22.39 -7.54
CA ARG A 111 20.71 -21.62 -7.52
C ARG A 111 21.07 -21.17 -6.12
N ALA A 112 20.12 -20.60 -5.37
CA ALA A 112 20.39 -20.13 -4.01
C ALA A 112 20.86 -21.26 -3.08
N LEU A 113 20.24 -22.44 -3.19
CA LEU A 113 20.66 -23.62 -2.43
C LEU A 113 22.04 -24.13 -2.89
N LYS A 114 22.32 -24.10 -4.19
CA LYS A 114 23.63 -24.50 -4.76
C LYS A 114 24.75 -23.54 -4.32
N ALA A 115 24.51 -22.22 -4.37
CA ALA A 115 25.44 -21.20 -3.89
C ALA A 115 25.70 -21.30 -2.37
N ALA A 116 24.71 -21.76 -1.60
CA ALA A 116 24.85 -22.04 -0.17
C ALA A 116 25.50 -23.41 0.15
N GLY A 117 25.91 -24.19 -0.87
CA GLY A 117 26.46 -25.54 -0.70
C GLY A 117 25.44 -26.60 -0.26
N ARG A 118 24.14 -26.30 -0.32
CA ARG A 118 23.03 -27.15 0.15
C ARG A 118 22.44 -27.97 -1.00
N THR A 119 23.28 -28.70 -1.71
CA THR A 119 22.91 -29.42 -2.95
C THR A 119 21.85 -30.49 -2.70
N GLU A 120 21.92 -31.23 -1.59
CA GLU A 120 20.90 -32.23 -1.24
C GLU A 120 19.52 -31.62 -1.02
N GLN A 121 19.46 -30.45 -0.38
CA GLN A 121 18.21 -29.73 -0.17
C GLN A 121 17.64 -29.20 -1.50
N ALA A 122 18.49 -28.86 -2.47
CA ALA A 122 18.06 -28.47 -3.81
C ALA A 122 17.44 -29.65 -4.57
N VAL A 123 18.03 -30.85 -4.47
CA VAL A 123 17.47 -32.07 -5.07
C VAL A 123 16.13 -32.41 -4.45
N PHE A 124 16.00 -32.33 -3.11
CA PHE A 124 14.73 -32.57 -2.43
C PHE A 124 13.65 -31.57 -2.87
N LEU A 125 14.00 -30.29 -2.98
CA LEU A 125 13.09 -29.24 -3.45
C LEU A 125 12.56 -29.54 -4.85
N VAL A 126 13.43 -29.92 -5.79
CA VAL A 126 13.02 -30.25 -7.17
C VAL A 126 12.09 -31.46 -7.17
N ARG A 127 12.43 -32.53 -6.45
CA ARG A 127 11.59 -33.74 -6.37
C ARG A 127 10.21 -33.44 -5.79
N GLY A 128 10.15 -32.64 -4.73
CA GLY A 128 8.89 -32.29 -4.05
C GLY A 128 7.96 -31.46 -4.91
N GLU A 129 8.50 -30.59 -5.76
CA GLU A 129 7.73 -29.65 -6.58
C GLU A 129 7.37 -30.20 -7.97
N THR A 130 8.24 -31.03 -8.58
CA THR A 130 8.03 -31.53 -9.96
C THR A 130 7.62 -32.99 -10.03
N GLY A 131 7.81 -33.76 -8.95
CA GLY A 131 7.64 -35.21 -8.96
C GLY A 131 8.75 -35.97 -9.68
N MET A 132 9.84 -35.31 -10.09
CA MET A 132 11.00 -35.94 -10.71
C MET A 132 11.64 -37.01 -9.82
N ASN A 133 12.24 -38.02 -10.45
CA ASN A 133 13.07 -38.98 -9.74
C ASN A 133 14.42 -38.36 -9.33
N GLU A 134 15.17 -39.05 -8.49
CA GLU A 134 16.42 -38.54 -7.92
C GLU A 134 17.49 -38.23 -8.98
N GLY A 135 17.61 -39.08 -10.00
CA GLY A 135 18.56 -38.88 -11.09
C GLY A 135 18.25 -37.64 -11.92
N GLU A 136 16.98 -37.45 -12.28
CA GLU A 136 16.50 -36.28 -13.03
C GLU A 136 16.65 -34.99 -12.22
N ALA A 137 16.30 -35.03 -10.93
CA ALA A 137 16.42 -33.88 -10.04
C ALA A 137 17.88 -33.48 -9.83
N SER A 138 18.79 -34.44 -9.67
CA SER A 138 20.22 -34.18 -9.59
C SER A 138 20.77 -33.57 -10.88
N ALA A 139 20.37 -34.11 -12.04
CA ALA A 139 20.76 -33.57 -13.34
C ALA A 139 20.26 -32.12 -13.54
N PHE A 140 19.04 -31.83 -13.11
CA PHE A 140 18.50 -30.47 -13.12
C PHE A 140 19.32 -29.52 -12.24
N VAL A 141 19.63 -29.91 -11.00
CA VAL A 141 20.45 -29.11 -10.08
C VAL A 141 21.88 -28.91 -10.61
N ALA A 142 22.44 -29.91 -11.30
CA ALA A 142 23.74 -29.81 -11.95
C ALA A 142 23.73 -28.80 -13.11
N ALA A 143 22.70 -28.84 -13.97
CA ALA A 143 22.53 -27.97 -15.12
C ALA A 143 22.22 -26.51 -14.76
N VAL A 144 21.69 -26.26 -13.57
CA VAL A 144 21.47 -24.90 -13.07
C VAL A 144 22.82 -24.28 -12.68
N GLU A 145 23.35 -23.41 -13.55
CA GLU A 145 24.58 -22.65 -13.32
C GLU A 145 24.47 -21.82 -12.03
N ALA A 146 25.44 -21.96 -11.13
CA ALA A 146 25.57 -21.08 -9.99
C ALA A 146 26.37 -19.87 -10.44
N ASP A 147 25.68 -18.81 -10.87
CA ASP A 147 26.34 -17.54 -11.13
C ASP A 147 26.87 -17.03 -9.77
N ALA A 148 28.19 -17.07 -9.61
CA ALA A 148 28.86 -16.63 -8.39
C ALA A 148 28.90 -15.09 -8.37
N PRO A 149 28.55 -14.43 -7.24
CA PRO A 149 28.83 -13.01 -7.07
C PRO A 149 30.34 -12.72 -6.96
#